data_AF-A0A4C1Y7C5-F1
#
_entry.id   AF-A0A4C1Y7C5-F1
#
_cell.length_a   1.000
_cell.length_b   1.000
_cell.length_c   1.000
_cell.angle_alpha   90.00
_cell.angle_beta   90.00
_cell.angle_gamma   90.00
#
_symmetry.space_group_name_H-M   'P 1'
#
loop_
_entity.id
_entity.type
_entity.pdbx_description
1 polymer ?
#
loop_
_entity_poly.entity_id
_entity_poly.type
_entity_poly.pdbx_seq_one_letter_code
_entity_poly.pdbx_strand_id
1 'polypeptide(L)'
;MTGHGILTLVSGYLPPKKKLLRSDIEVLFTLGDAIILFGDLSSKSTHWNCKYSNRNGRKMVEVTEKLHFDVVTPFTPTYYPSNVNHRPDPKYRPHERSSSESELH
;
A
#
# COMPACT_ATOMS: atom_id res chain seq x y z
N MET A 1 14.91 32.52 5.01
CA MET A 1 13.57 32.06 4.59
C MET A 1 13.41 30.66 5.13
N THR A 2 12.57 30.45 6.13
CA THR A 2 12.33 29.10 6.64
C THR A 2 11.52 28.33 5.61
N GLY A 3 12.14 27.37 4.94
CA GLY A 3 11.53 26.54 3.90
C GLY A 3 10.57 25.53 4.50
N HIS A 4 9.35 26.00 4.83
CA HIS A 4 8.28 25.13 5.29
C HIS A 4 7.42 24.72 4.09
N GLY A 5 7.33 23.41 3.84
CA GLY A 5 6.38 22.82 2.90
C GLY A 5 5.12 22.33 3.62
N ILE A 6 4.00 22.23 2.90
CA ILE A 6 2.76 21.65 3.41
C ILE A 6 2.76 20.16 3.10
N LEU A 7 2.48 19.33 4.11
CA LEU A 7 2.25 17.89 3.96
C LEU A 7 0.79 17.56 4.27
N THR A 8 0.07 16.99 3.31
CA THR A 8 -1.33 16.59 3.46
C THR A 8 -1.41 15.11 3.83
N LEU A 9 -2.08 14.81 4.95
CA LEU A 9 -2.35 13.45 5.40
C LEU A 9 -3.81 13.10 5.14
N VAL A 10 -4.05 12.01 4.43
CA VAL A 10 -5.40 11.54 4.09
C VAL A 10 -5.59 10.13 4.64
N SER A 11 -6.63 9.95 5.45
CA SER A 11 -7.05 8.62 5.91
C SER A 11 -8.32 8.19 5.20
N GLY A 12 -8.37 6.94 4.73
CA GLY A 12 -9.54 6.41 4.02
C GLY A 12 -9.83 4.95 4.32
N TYR A 13 -11.11 4.59 4.31
CA TYR A 13 -11.57 3.20 4.40
C TYR A 13 -12.48 2.87 3.22
N LEU A 14 -12.14 1.82 2.48
CA LEU A 14 -13.00 1.25 1.45
C LEU A 14 -13.47 -0.14 1.89
N PRO A 15 -14.77 -0.31 2.23
CA PRO A 15 -15.27 -1.60 2.67
C PRO A 15 -14.99 -2.71 1.65
N PRO A 16 -14.74 -3.95 2.12
CA PRO A 16 -14.64 -5.10 1.24
C PRO A 16 -15.84 -5.20 0.29
N LYS A 17 -15.60 -5.62 -0.96
CA LYS A 17 -16.60 -5.72 -2.05
C LYS A 17 -17.04 -4.38 -2.66
N LYS A 18 -16.71 -3.23 -2.06
CA LYS A 18 -16.91 -1.94 -2.74
C LYS A 18 -15.86 -1.77 -3.83
N LYS A 19 -16.29 -1.15 -4.93
CA LYS A 19 -15.44 -0.92 -6.10
C LYS A 19 -14.57 0.30 -5.83
N LEU A 20 -13.27 0.14 -5.96
CA LEU A 20 -12.36 1.29 -6.00
C LEU A 20 -12.55 2.03 -7.34
N LEU A 21 -12.79 3.34 -7.25
CA LEU A 21 -12.86 4.23 -8.40
C LEU A 21 -11.53 4.96 -8.53
N ARG A 22 -11.02 5.02 -9.76
CA ARG A 22 -9.76 5.71 -10.07
C ARG A 22 -9.89 7.22 -9.83
N SER A 23 -11.04 7.79 -10.18
CA SER A 23 -11.36 9.20 -9.96
C SER A 23 -11.23 9.60 -8.49
N ASP A 24 -11.67 8.73 -7.57
CA ASP A 24 -11.64 9.06 -6.13
C ASP A 24 -10.20 9.18 -5.66
N ILE A 25 -9.32 8.25 -6.08
CA ILE A 25 -7.90 8.31 -5.75
C ILE A 25 -7.24 9.51 -6.41
N GLU A 26 -7.52 9.78 -7.70
CA GLU A 26 -6.99 10.94 -8.41
C GLU A 26 -7.36 12.25 -7.69
N VAL A 27 -8.61 12.42 -7.26
CA VAL A 27 -9.05 13.60 -6.49
C VAL A 27 -8.30 13.71 -5.16
N LEU A 28 -8.10 12.61 -4.43
CA LEU A 28 -7.33 12.65 -3.19
C LEU A 28 -5.89 13.13 -3.42
N PHE A 29 -5.27 12.75 -4.55
CA PHE A 29 -3.93 13.20 -4.93
C PHE A 29 -3.86 14.63 -5.49
N THR A 30 -5.00 15.31 -5.67
CA THR A 30 -5.05 16.75 -6.01
C THR A 30 -5.12 17.68 -4.80
N LEU A 31 -5.17 17.12 -3.58
CA LEU A 31 -5.32 17.91 -2.34
C LEU A 31 -4.06 18.70 -1.94
N GLY A 32 -2.94 18.53 -2.64
CA GLY A 32 -1.69 19.22 -2.37
C GLY A 32 -0.50 18.61 -3.11
N ASP A 33 0.66 19.24 -2.98
CA ASP A 33 1.88 18.83 -3.69
C ASP A 33 2.62 17.67 -3.00
N ALA A 34 2.44 17.51 -1.69
CA ALA A 34 2.96 16.40 -0.90
C ALA A 34 1.83 15.73 -0.12
N ILE A 35 1.52 14.48 -0.45
CA ILE A 35 0.37 13.75 0.09
C ILE A 35 0.79 12.36 0.55
N ILE A 36 0.28 11.94 1.72
CA ILE A 36 0.32 10.55 2.17
C ILE A 36 -1.12 10.07 2.35
N LEU A 37 -1.52 9.10 1.54
CA LEU A 37 -2.79 8.37 1.67
C LEU A 37 -2.55 7.08 2.45
N PHE A 38 -3.28 6.88 3.54
CA PHE A 38 -3.22 5.66 4.34
C PHE A 38 -4.60 5.15 4.74
N GLY A 39 -4.70 3.85 4.99
CA GLY A 39 -5.91 3.20 5.46
C GLY A 39 -6.19 1.89 4.75
N ASP A 40 -7.33 1.29 5.04
CA ASP A 40 -7.72 0.00 4.49
C ASP A 40 -8.61 0.17 3.26
N LEU A 41 -8.01 0.01 2.09
CA LEU A 41 -8.69 0.10 0.80
C LEU A 41 -9.18 -1.26 0.27
N SER A 42 -9.05 -2.34 1.07
CA SER A 42 -9.39 -3.72 0.67
C SER A 42 -8.79 -4.13 -0.70
N SER A 43 -7.62 -3.59 -1.01
CA SER A 43 -6.94 -3.68 -2.30
C SER A 43 -5.77 -4.66 -2.22
N LYS A 44 -5.92 -5.85 -2.79
CA LYS A 44 -4.88 -6.90 -2.76
C LYS A 44 -4.13 -6.94 -4.08
N SER A 45 -2.80 -6.85 -4.06
CA SER A 45 -1.94 -6.99 -5.23
C SER A 45 -0.64 -7.69 -4.88
N THR A 46 -0.13 -8.48 -5.82
CA THR A 46 1.21 -9.08 -5.74
C THR A 46 2.32 -8.03 -5.73
N HIS A 47 2.07 -6.83 -6.27
CA HIS A 47 3.03 -5.70 -6.23
C HIS A 47 3.36 -5.25 -4.81
N TRP A 48 2.43 -5.44 -3.87
CA TRP A 48 2.66 -5.23 -2.45
C TRP A 48 2.55 -6.52 -1.62
N ASN A 49 3.01 -7.62 -2.22
CA ASN A 49 3.26 -8.88 -1.53
C ASN A 49 2.02 -9.59 -0.95
N CYS A 50 0.81 -9.26 -1.43
CA CYS A 50 -0.36 -10.11 -1.22
C CYS A 50 -0.24 -11.41 -2.04
N LYS A 51 -0.88 -12.49 -1.58
CA LYS A 51 -0.87 -13.80 -2.27
C LYS A 51 -1.49 -13.76 -3.67
N TYR A 52 -2.46 -12.87 -3.91
CA TYR A 52 -3.14 -12.72 -5.19
C TYR A 52 -3.58 -11.27 -5.43
N SER A 53 -3.81 -10.93 -6.69
CA SER A 53 -4.31 -9.62 -7.09
C SER A 53 -5.83 -9.65 -7.28
N ASN A 54 -6.56 -8.79 -6.56
CA ASN A 54 -8.00 -8.60 -6.76
C ASN A 54 -8.27 -7.44 -7.73
N ARG A 55 -9.55 -7.17 -8.05
CA ARG A 55 -9.93 -6.09 -8.99
C ARG A 55 -9.49 -4.71 -8.50
N ASN A 56 -9.60 -4.44 -7.20
CA ASN A 56 -9.18 -3.16 -6.64
C ASN A 56 -7.65 -3.03 -6.66
N GLY A 57 -6.91 -4.12 -6.43
CA GLY A 57 -5.46 -4.16 -6.51
C GLY A 57 -4.91 -3.84 -7.88
N ARG A 58 -5.45 -4.48 -8.93
CA ARG A 58 -5.06 -4.18 -10.31
C ARG A 58 -5.30 -2.72 -10.67
N LYS A 59 -6.47 -2.18 -10.29
CA LYS A 59 -6.76 -0.76 -10.48
C LYS A 59 -5.78 0.14 -9.74
N MET A 60 -5.48 -0.16 -8.48
CA MET A 60 -4.52 0.64 -7.71
C MET A 60 -3.13 0.63 -8.34
N VAL A 61 -2.69 -0.49 -8.92
CA VAL A 61 -1.44 -0.56 -9.71
C VAL A 61 -1.49 0.36 -10.94
N GLU A 62 -2.59 0.34 -11.69
CA GLU A 62 -2.78 1.26 -12.83
C GLU A 62 -2.74 2.73 -12.39
N VAL A 63 -3.30 3.05 -11.22
CA VAL A 63 -3.25 4.42 -10.68
C VAL A 63 -1.84 4.79 -10.21
N THR A 64 -1.09 3.88 -9.57
CA THR A 64 0.31 4.13 -9.19
C THR A 64 1.18 4.40 -10.41
N GLU A 65 0.97 3.66 -11.50
CA GLU A 65 1.71 3.86 -12.76
C GLU A 65 1.35 5.19 -13.42
N LYS A 66 0.07 5.59 -13.36
CA LYS A 66 -0.40 6.85 -13.98
C LYS A 66 0.01 8.10 -13.20
N LEU A 67 -0.01 8.03 -11.87
CA LEU A 67 0.24 9.18 -10.98
C LEU A 67 1.68 9.19 -10.44
N HIS A 68 2.46 8.15 -10.71
CA HIS A 68 3.86 8.00 -10.29
C HIS A 68 4.09 8.18 -8.78
N PHE A 69 3.23 7.56 -7.95
CA PHE A 69 3.44 7.51 -6.51
C PHE A 69 3.84 6.11 -6.03
N ASP A 70 4.57 6.08 -4.91
CA ASP A 70 5.03 4.86 -4.28
C ASP A 70 4.00 4.27 -3.32
N VAL A 71 3.97 2.93 -3.26
CA VAL A 71 3.16 2.20 -2.28
C VAL A 71 4.07 1.62 -1.21
N VAL A 72 3.95 2.12 0.02
CA VAL A 72 4.63 1.56 1.19
C VAL A 72 3.72 0.54 1.85
N THR A 73 4.16 -0.71 1.95
CA THR A 73 3.39 -1.76 2.63
C THR A 73 4.14 -2.38 3.79
N PRO A 74 3.42 -2.81 4.84
CA PRO A 74 4.04 -3.47 5.97
C PRO A 74 4.54 -4.86 5.58
N PHE A 75 5.65 -5.28 6.19
CA PHE A 75 6.24 -6.61 6.00
C PHE A 75 5.43 -7.73 6.67
N THR A 76 4.54 -7.37 7.58
CA THR A 76 3.66 -8.28 8.32
C THR A 76 2.21 -8.13 7.89
N PRO A 77 1.40 -9.19 7.98
CA PRO A 77 -0.04 -9.10 7.70
C PRO A 77 -0.74 -8.01 8.51
N THR A 78 -1.61 -7.24 7.87
CA THR A 78 -2.42 -6.20 8.52
C THR A 78 -3.79 -6.69 8.98
N TYR A 79 -4.20 -7.87 8.51
CA TYR A 79 -5.49 -8.47 8.84
C TYR A 79 -5.36 -9.97 9.10
N TYR A 80 -5.82 -10.40 10.27
CA TYR A 80 -5.89 -11.79 10.68
C TYR A 80 -7.34 -12.26 10.62
N PRO A 81 -7.71 -13.08 9.63
CA PRO A 81 -9.08 -13.58 9.50
C PRO A 81 -9.42 -14.53 10.64
N SER A 82 -10.67 -14.47 11.11
CA SER A 82 -11.21 -15.41 12.11
C SER A 82 -11.37 -16.83 11.56
N ASN A 83 -11.56 -16.98 10.25
CA ASN A 83 -11.60 -18.28 9.60
C ASN A 83 -10.18 -18.83 9.44
N VAL A 84 -9.87 -19.92 10.13
CA VAL A 84 -8.56 -20.61 10.11
C VAL A 84 -8.10 -21.06 8.72
N ASN A 85 -9.04 -21.24 7.77
CA ASN A 85 -8.71 -21.58 6.39
C ASN A 85 -8.22 -20.38 5.57
N HIS A 86 -8.46 -19.15 6.05
CA HIS A 86 -7.96 -17.95 5.41
C HIS A 86 -6.58 -17.61 5.98
N ARG A 87 -5.59 -17.47 5.11
CA ARG A 87 -4.26 -17.03 5.53
C ARG A 87 -4.18 -15.50 5.47
N PRO A 88 -3.56 -14.85 6.47
CA PRO A 88 -3.25 -13.42 6.44
C PRO A 88 -2.37 -13.04 5.24
N ASP A 89 -2.54 -11.82 4.73
CA ASP A 89 -1.73 -11.18 3.69
C ASP A 89 -1.27 -9.78 4.21
N PRO A 90 -0.14 -9.20 3.74
CA PRO A 90 0.87 -9.78 2.85
C PRO A 90 1.67 -10.93 3.49
N LYS A 91 2.32 -11.78 2.68
CA LYS A 91 3.16 -12.85 3.20
C LYS A 91 4.33 -12.26 3.99
N TYR A 92 4.59 -12.76 5.18
CA TYR A 92 5.80 -12.40 5.92
C TYR A 92 7.03 -12.61 5.03
N ARG A 93 7.81 -11.55 4.82
CA ARG A 93 9.19 -11.65 4.33
C ARG A 93 10.12 -11.29 5.49
N PRO A 94 10.97 -12.21 5.97
CA PRO A 94 12.06 -11.84 6.85
C PRO A 94 12.96 -10.82 6.13
N HIS A 95 13.60 -9.92 6.89
CA HIS A 95 14.67 -9.09 6.34
C HIS A 95 15.68 -9.99 5.63
N GLU A 96 15.84 -9.82 4.31
CA GLU A 96 17.06 -10.23 3.64
C GLU A 96 18.17 -9.40 4.30
N ARG A 97 18.91 -10.04 5.22
CA ARG A 97 20.15 -9.47 5.73
C ARG A 97 21.01 -9.21 4.49
N SER A 98 21.32 -7.94 4.23
CA SER A 98 22.29 -7.55 3.22
C SER A 98 23.52 -8.45 3.36
N SER A 99 23.92 -9.14 2.30
CA SER A 99 25.11 -10.01 2.26
C SER A 99 26.43 -9.27 2.49
N SER A 100 26.41 -8.05 3.01
CA SER A 100 27.58 -7.23 3.35
C SER A 100 28.10 -7.45 4.77
N GLU A 101 27.50 -8.30 5.60
CA GLU A 101 27.97 -8.59 6.97
C GLU A 101 28.78 -9.90 7.10
N SER A 102 29.07 -10.61 6.01
CA SER A 102 29.84 -11.87 6.06
C SER A 102 31.36 -11.75 5.88
N GLU A 103 31.93 -10.53 5.85
CA GLU A 103 33.39 -10.31 5.73
C GLU A 103 34.04 -9.75 7.01
N LEU A 104 33.48 -10.06 8.19
CA LEU A 104 34.15 -9.83 9.46
C LEU A 104 34.10 -11.11 10.30
N HIS A 105 34.97 -12.06 9.95
CA HIS A 105 35.61 -13.01 10.88
C HIS A 105 36.83 -13.65 10.21
#